data_AF-A0A918IXP2-F1
#
_entry.id   AF-A0A918IXP2-F1
#
_cell.length_a   1.000
_cell.length_b   1.000
_cell.length_c   1.000
_cell.angle_alpha   90.00
_cell.angle_beta   90.00
_cell.angle_gamma   90.00
#
_symmetry.space_group_name_H-M   'P 1'
#
loop_
_entity.id
_entity.type
_entity.pdbx_description
1 polymer ?
#
loop_
_entity_poly.entity_id
_entity_poly.type
_entity_poly.pdbx_seq_one_letter_code
_entity_poly.pdbx_strand_id
1 'polypeptide(L)'
;MQMNHASFSRSPDLRRALKRGLARQAITQATPCSADLPALLRTAAALRPNRKGLERLVLRLRQEPGVVRAALMASDRGVSLILRLVRNVVARVEGTEVFHETGLIYLRARIAVEGGRVAVHLSAISFCQHALERLVERSQRPLDQPLLPAIDAEVLVLLRDWDKDMLIEDSGDQYYRAAAGGVWAGSHDQMALETDWGLTAAEPTLPIFSVRTFLSEAEMRPTLWLRWNDDPTCRVM
;
A
#
# COMPACT_ATOMS: atom_id res chain seq x y z
N MET A 1 -0.30 -39.85 9.03
CA MET A 1 -0.82 -39.21 7.81
C MET A 1 -0.01 -37.95 7.55
N GLN A 2 1.01 -38.02 6.69
CA GLN A 2 1.81 -36.84 6.34
C GLN A 2 1.02 -36.00 5.33
N MET A 3 0.52 -34.83 5.76
CA MET A 3 0.02 -33.84 4.80
C MET A 3 1.20 -33.36 3.95
N ASN A 4 1.06 -33.47 2.64
CA ASN A 4 2.03 -32.92 1.70
C ASN A 4 1.99 -31.38 1.80
N HIS A 5 3.14 -30.69 1.80
CA HIS A 5 3.21 -29.23 2.00
C HIS A 5 2.32 -28.45 1.01
N ALA A 6 2.17 -28.94 -0.22
CA ALA A 6 1.28 -28.35 -1.22
C ALA A 6 -0.22 -28.51 -0.90
N SER A 7 -0.60 -29.56 -0.15
CA SER A 7 -1.97 -29.76 0.33
C SER A 7 -2.29 -28.90 1.56
N PHE A 8 -1.28 -28.63 2.41
CA PHE A 8 -1.40 -27.77 3.58
C PHE A 8 -1.66 -26.30 3.18
N SER A 9 -0.92 -25.77 2.20
CA SER A 9 -1.07 -24.38 1.76
C SER A 9 -2.39 -24.11 1.01
N ARG A 10 -3.05 -25.14 0.45
CA ARG A 10 -4.31 -24.97 -0.32
C ARG A 10 -5.58 -25.24 0.48
N SER A 11 -5.47 -25.70 1.73
CA SER A 11 -6.65 -26.06 2.54
C SER A 11 -7.46 -24.81 2.97
N PRO A 12 -8.75 -24.68 2.57
CA PRO A 12 -9.59 -23.54 2.93
C PRO A 12 -9.80 -23.39 4.44
N ASP A 13 -9.94 -24.51 5.15
CA ASP A 13 -10.19 -24.48 6.59
C ASP A 13 -8.97 -24.01 7.38
N LEU A 14 -7.77 -24.43 6.96
CA LEU A 14 -6.51 -23.92 7.51
C LEU A 14 -6.36 -22.41 7.28
N ARG A 15 -6.67 -21.92 6.07
CA ARG A 15 -6.65 -20.48 5.77
C ARG A 15 -7.60 -19.70 6.67
N ARG A 16 -8.85 -20.17 6.84
CA ARG A 16 -9.83 -19.54 7.73
C ARG A 16 -9.36 -19.51 9.18
N ALA A 17 -8.73 -20.59 9.65
CA ALA A 17 -8.22 -20.68 11.01
C ALA A 17 -7.01 -19.76 11.25
N LEU A 18 -6.10 -19.66 10.27
CA LEU A 18 -4.83 -18.95 10.42
C LEU A 18 -4.87 -17.47 10.04
N LYS A 19 -5.87 -17.02 9.26
CA LYS A 19 -5.92 -15.64 8.72
C LYS A 19 -5.73 -14.54 9.76
N ARG A 20 -6.38 -14.68 10.92
CA ARG A 20 -6.27 -13.70 12.02
C ARG A 20 -4.87 -13.66 12.61
N GLY A 21 -4.26 -14.83 12.81
CA GLY A 21 -2.90 -14.95 13.34
C GLY A 21 -1.87 -14.33 12.40
N LEU A 22 -1.94 -14.68 11.11
CA LEU A 22 -1.03 -14.17 10.08
C LEU A 22 -1.21 -12.67 9.83
N ALA A 23 -2.45 -12.16 9.81
CA ALA A 23 -2.74 -10.73 9.68
C ALA A 23 -2.15 -9.93 10.86
N ARG A 24 -2.36 -10.40 12.10
CA ARG A 24 -1.77 -9.78 13.29
C ARG A 24 -0.25 -9.85 13.28
N GLN A 25 0.31 -10.99 12.90
CA GLN A 25 1.75 -11.17 12.79
C GLN A 25 2.37 -10.16 11.82
N ALA A 26 1.74 -9.89 10.67
CA ALA A 26 2.23 -8.88 9.72
C ALA A 26 2.29 -7.48 10.35
N ILE A 27 1.25 -7.08 11.09
CA ILE A 27 1.23 -5.78 11.79
C ILE A 27 2.31 -5.76 12.87
N THR A 28 2.41 -6.79 13.70
CA THR A 28 3.43 -6.90 14.76
C THR A 28 4.86 -6.87 14.20
N GLN A 29 5.10 -7.54 13.06
CA GLN A 29 6.40 -7.50 12.37
C GLN A 29 6.70 -6.12 11.77
N ALA A 30 5.67 -5.39 11.33
CA ALA A 30 5.81 -4.05 10.77
C ALA A 30 6.14 -2.99 11.82
N THR A 31 5.62 -3.12 13.05
CA THR A 31 5.77 -2.11 14.12
C THR A 31 7.23 -1.71 14.42
N PRO A 32 8.16 -2.64 14.73
CA PRO A 32 9.55 -2.26 15.04
C PRO A 32 10.31 -1.72 13.83
N CYS A 33 9.79 -1.97 12.63
CA CYS A 33 10.35 -1.49 11.37
C CYS A 33 9.50 -0.36 10.76
N SER A 34 8.69 0.35 11.56
CA SER A 34 7.96 1.52 11.06
C SER A 34 8.96 2.60 10.68
N ALA A 35 8.74 3.23 9.53
CA ALA A 35 9.61 4.30 9.04
C ALA A 35 9.62 5.51 9.99
N ASP A 36 10.81 6.04 10.29
CA ASP A 36 11.00 7.36 10.90
C ASP A 36 10.89 8.41 9.79
N LEU A 37 9.66 8.82 9.53
CA LEU A 37 9.35 9.73 8.43
C LEU A 37 10.05 11.11 8.58
N PRO A 38 10.07 11.75 9.76
CA PRO A 38 10.85 12.98 9.95
C PRO A 38 12.35 12.81 9.61
N ALA A 39 13.00 11.72 10.02
CA ALA A 39 14.41 11.48 9.70
C ALA A 39 14.64 11.24 8.20
N LEU A 40 13.75 10.48 7.57
CA LEU A 40 13.80 10.20 6.13
C LEU A 40 13.58 11.45 5.29
N LEU A 41 12.59 12.28 5.65
CA LEU A 41 12.32 13.56 4.98
C LEU A 41 13.46 14.55 5.17
N ARG A 42 14.08 14.65 6.36
CA ARG A 42 15.29 15.46 6.57
C ARG A 42 16.45 14.99 5.68
N THR A 43 16.65 13.67 5.58
CA THR A 43 17.69 13.09 4.73
C THR A 43 17.44 13.41 3.25
N ALA A 44 16.17 13.37 2.82
CA ALA A 44 15.78 13.70 1.47
C ALA A 44 15.70 15.22 1.20
N ALA A 45 15.54 16.07 2.21
CA ALA A 45 15.55 17.53 2.06
C ALA A 45 16.95 18.06 1.66
N ALA A 46 18.01 17.30 1.92
CA ALA A 46 19.37 17.58 1.46
C ALA A 46 19.57 17.30 -0.05
N LEU A 47 18.50 16.96 -0.78
CA LEU A 47 18.56 16.57 -2.18
C LEU A 47 19.13 17.70 -3.06
N ARG A 48 20.08 17.31 -3.90
CA ARG A 48 20.65 18.11 -4.98
C ARG A 48 20.43 17.36 -6.29
N PRO A 49 20.15 18.04 -7.42
CA PRO A 49 19.89 17.40 -8.71
C PRO A 49 21.20 16.94 -9.36
N ASN A 50 21.91 16.02 -8.71
CA ASN A 50 23.12 15.37 -9.18
C ASN A 50 22.85 13.87 -9.20
N ARG A 51 22.80 13.27 -10.40
CA ARG A 51 22.46 11.85 -10.57
C ARG A 51 23.27 10.90 -9.68
N LYS A 52 24.60 11.03 -9.62
CA LYS A 52 25.44 10.18 -8.75
C LYS A 52 25.12 10.40 -7.27
N GLY A 53 24.81 11.63 -6.89
CA GLY A 53 24.35 11.98 -5.54
C GLY A 53 23.00 11.33 -5.21
N LEU A 54 22.05 11.37 -6.15
CA LEU A 54 20.74 10.76 -6.03
C LEU A 54 20.83 9.22 -5.95
N GLU A 55 21.69 8.59 -6.75
CA GLU A 55 21.94 7.15 -6.69
C GLU A 55 22.46 6.73 -5.31
N ARG A 56 23.44 7.45 -4.77
CA ARG A 56 23.95 7.23 -3.40
C ARG A 56 22.88 7.45 -2.33
N LEU A 57 22.07 8.49 -2.49
CA LEU A 57 20.96 8.77 -1.60
C LEU A 57 19.94 7.62 -1.61
N VAL A 58 19.56 7.13 -2.79
CA VAL A 58 18.65 5.98 -2.92
C VAL A 58 19.24 4.74 -2.25
N LEU A 59 20.52 4.45 -2.45
CA LEU A 59 21.18 3.30 -1.81
C LEU A 59 21.15 3.39 -0.29
N ARG A 60 21.42 4.58 0.27
CA ARG A 60 21.32 4.81 1.71
C ARG A 60 19.88 4.65 2.21
N LEU A 61 18.91 5.27 1.54
CA LEU A 61 17.50 5.20 1.93
C LEU A 61 16.97 3.76 1.91
N ARG A 62 17.43 2.90 0.99
CA ARG A 62 17.05 1.47 0.97
C ARG A 62 17.46 0.69 2.22
N GLN A 63 18.45 1.17 2.97
CA GLN A 63 18.94 0.52 4.18
C GLN A 63 18.17 0.96 5.43
N GLU A 64 17.36 2.01 5.32
CA GLU A 64 16.61 2.55 6.45
C GLU A 64 15.41 1.65 6.79
N PRO A 65 15.14 1.40 8.09
CA PRO A 65 13.96 0.63 8.51
C PRO A 65 12.66 1.21 7.95
N GLY A 66 11.78 0.32 7.51
CA GLY A 66 10.47 0.70 6.97
C GLY A 66 10.49 1.20 5.52
N VAL A 67 11.66 1.35 4.90
CA VAL A 67 11.72 1.63 3.47
C VAL A 67 11.46 0.35 2.68
N VAL A 68 10.31 0.30 2.01
CA VAL A 68 9.88 -0.82 1.16
C VAL A 68 10.53 -0.72 -0.21
N ARG A 69 10.58 0.49 -0.76
CA ARG A 69 11.22 0.77 -2.05
C ARG A 69 11.77 2.19 -2.06
N ALA A 70 12.98 2.34 -2.59
CA ALA A 70 13.51 3.63 -3.00
C ALA A 70 14.06 3.53 -4.42
N ALA A 71 13.74 4.51 -5.25
CA ALA A 71 14.15 4.57 -6.65
C ALA A 71 14.37 6.02 -7.11
N LEU A 72 15.17 6.19 -8.16
CA LEU A 72 15.20 7.46 -8.89
C LEU A 72 13.87 7.67 -9.62
N MET A 73 13.43 8.91 -9.71
CA MET A 73 12.34 9.28 -10.62
C MET A 73 12.85 9.32 -12.05
N ALA A 74 11.96 9.06 -13.03
CA ALA A 74 12.32 9.04 -14.45
C ALA A 74 12.91 10.37 -14.97
N SER A 75 12.61 11.49 -14.29
CA SER A 75 13.16 12.80 -14.61
C SER A 75 14.61 13.00 -14.18
N ASP A 76 15.20 12.07 -13.43
CA ASP A 76 16.52 12.17 -12.78
C ASP A 76 16.71 13.40 -11.85
N ARG A 77 15.61 14.06 -11.47
CA ARG A 77 15.61 15.25 -10.59
C ARG A 77 15.05 14.99 -9.20
N GLY A 78 14.81 13.72 -8.88
CA GLY A 78 14.15 13.34 -7.65
C GLY A 78 14.23 11.86 -7.34
N VAL A 79 13.73 11.51 -6.16
CA VAL A 79 13.63 10.15 -5.66
C VAL A 79 12.18 9.83 -5.30
N SER A 80 11.77 8.59 -5.51
CA SER A 80 10.50 8.04 -5.04
C SER A 80 10.78 7.04 -3.92
N LEU A 81 10.12 7.24 -2.79
CA LEU A 81 10.17 6.37 -1.61
C LEU A 81 8.80 5.77 -1.38
N ILE A 82 8.77 4.51 -0.97
CA ILE A 82 7.59 3.83 -0.45
C ILE A 82 7.98 3.34 0.93
N LEU A 83 7.25 3.84 1.92
CA LEU A 83 7.56 3.73 3.33
C LEU A 83 6.42 3.00 4.03
N ARG A 84 6.74 2.08 4.92
CA ARG A 84 5.79 1.37 5.75
C ARG A 84 5.67 2.08 7.09
N LEU A 85 4.43 2.30 7.52
CA LEU A 85 4.06 2.93 8.77
C LEU A 85 3.01 2.05 9.46
N VAL A 86 3.15 1.86 10.77
CA VAL A 86 2.07 1.31 11.59
C VAL A 86 1.49 2.45 12.42
N ARG A 87 0.19 2.68 12.30
CA ARG A 87 -0.50 3.79 12.95
C ARG A 87 -1.85 3.35 13.47
N ASN A 88 -2.28 3.98 14.56
CA ASN A 88 -3.69 3.95 14.94
C ASN A 88 -4.42 4.97 14.06
N VAL A 89 -5.31 4.47 13.21
CA VAL A 89 -6.12 5.25 12.30
C VAL A 89 -7.46 5.50 12.96
N VAL A 90 -7.86 6.77 12.95
CA VAL A 90 -9.20 7.19 13.35
C VAL A 90 -9.90 7.68 12.10
N ALA A 91 -10.95 7.00 11.70
CA ALA A 91 -11.75 7.45 10.58
C ALA A 91 -12.90 8.32 11.06
N ARG A 92 -13.11 9.40 10.31
CA ARG A 92 -14.15 10.37 10.58
C ARG A 92 -15.03 10.52 9.35
N VAL A 93 -16.34 10.55 9.58
CA VAL A 93 -17.35 10.90 8.56
C VAL A 93 -18.03 12.16 9.07
N GLU A 94 -18.00 13.22 8.26
CA GLU A 94 -18.57 14.53 8.62
C GLU A 94 -18.08 15.04 9.99
N GLY A 95 -16.80 14.80 10.29
CA GLY A 95 -16.16 15.20 11.55
C GLY A 95 -16.42 14.28 12.74
N THR A 96 -17.32 13.31 12.63
CA THR A 96 -17.62 12.35 13.70
C THR A 96 -16.73 11.12 13.61
N GLU A 97 -16.12 10.71 14.71
CA GLU A 97 -15.32 9.48 14.78
C GLU A 97 -16.22 8.24 14.64
N VAL A 98 -15.91 7.39 13.65
CA VAL A 98 -16.75 6.22 13.31
C VAL A 98 -16.06 4.92 13.68
N PHE A 99 -14.73 4.85 13.52
CA PHE A 99 -13.96 3.67 13.93
C PHE A 99 -12.49 4.00 14.23
N HIS A 100 -11.88 3.13 15.04
CA HIS A 100 -10.47 3.16 15.39
C HIS A 100 -9.85 1.80 15.06
N GLU A 101 -8.73 1.79 14.34
CA GLU A 101 -8.00 0.56 14.07
C GLU A 101 -6.49 0.79 13.98
N THR A 102 -5.70 -0.22 14.31
CA THR A 102 -4.28 -0.22 13.95
C THR A 102 -4.17 -0.60 12.48
N GLY A 103 -3.84 0.39 11.64
CA GLY A 103 -3.67 0.24 10.20
C GLY A 103 -2.20 0.04 9.82
N LEU A 104 -2.00 -0.77 8.78
CA LEU A 104 -0.73 -0.85 8.07
C LEU A 104 -0.79 0.13 6.90
N ILE A 105 -0.03 1.22 6.98
CA ILE A 105 -0.04 2.31 6.00
C ILE A 105 1.25 2.27 5.18
N TYR A 106 1.12 2.46 3.88
CA TYR A 106 2.22 2.62 2.95
C TYR A 106 2.19 4.03 2.38
N LEU A 107 3.12 4.87 2.80
CA LEU A 107 3.27 6.22 2.30
C LEU A 107 4.23 6.23 1.12
N ARG A 108 3.77 6.74 -0.03
CA ARG A 108 4.62 7.07 -1.15
C ARG A 108 5.00 8.55 -1.09
N ALA A 109 6.29 8.82 -1.00
CA ALA A 109 6.85 10.17 -1.08
C ALA A 109 7.68 10.33 -2.37
N ARG A 110 7.27 11.26 -3.23
CA ARG A 110 8.07 11.68 -4.38
C ARG A 110 8.71 13.01 -4.08
N ILE A 111 10.03 13.04 -4.07
CA ILE A 111 10.81 14.17 -3.60
C ILE A 111 11.68 14.64 -4.75
N ALA A 112 11.44 15.85 -5.24
CA ALA A 112 12.12 16.40 -6.40
C ALA A 112 12.49 17.87 -6.19
N VAL A 113 13.41 18.40 -7.00
CA VAL A 113 13.68 19.85 -7.05
C VAL A 113 12.78 20.49 -8.12
N GLU A 114 11.88 21.35 -7.67
CA GLU A 114 10.94 22.11 -8.50
C GLU A 114 11.10 23.60 -8.20
N GLY A 115 11.33 24.44 -9.23
CA GLY A 115 11.52 25.88 -9.04
C GLY A 115 12.67 26.26 -8.08
N GLY A 116 13.70 25.41 -7.98
CA GLY A 116 14.84 25.62 -7.06
C GLY A 116 14.57 25.24 -5.60
N ARG A 117 13.40 24.69 -5.28
CA ARG A 117 13.03 24.22 -3.94
C ARG A 117 12.79 22.71 -3.96
N VAL A 118 12.93 22.06 -2.81
CA VAL A 118 12.55 20.66 -2.66
C VAL A 118 11.03 20.59 -2.51
N ALA A 119 10.37 19.91 -3.44
CA ALA A 119 8.96 19.60 -3.41
C ALA A 119 8.76 18.14 -2.99
N VAL A 120 7.72 17.90 -2.19
CA VAL A 120 7.36 16.56 -1.70
C VAL A 120 5.90 16.31 -2.05
N HIS A 121 5.66 15.31 -2.90
CA HIS A 121 4.31 14.84 -3.24
C HIS A 121 4.04 13.55 -2.47
N LEU A 122 2.97 13.55 -1.68
CA LEU A 122 2.59 12.42 -0.83
C LEU A 122 1.31 11.76 -1.32
N SER A 123 1.24 10.44 -1.18
CA SER A 123 0.04 9.63 -1.36
C SER A 123 0.18 8.39 -0.50
N ALA A 124 -0.92 7.78 -0.06
CA ALA A 124 -0.85 6.62 0.81
C ALA A 124 -1.79 5.49 0.40
N ILE A 125 -1.47 4.28 0.82
CA ILE A 125 -2.38 3.13 0.82
C ILE A 125 -2.47 2.62 2.25
N SER A 126 -3.67 2.41 2.78
CA SER A 126 -3.84 1.75 4.07
C SER A 126 -4.50 0.39 3.91
N PHE A 127 -4.10 -0.56 4.76
CA PHE A 127 -4.78 -1.83 4.93
C PHE A 127 -5.31 -1.94 6.34
N CYS A 128 -6.62 -2.16 6.46
CA CYS A 128 -7.22 -2.61 7.71
C CYS A 128 -6.85 -4.06 7.99
N GLN A 129 -6.95 -4.49 9.26
CA GLN A 129 -6.70 -5.89 9.62
C GLN A 129 -7.62 -6.84 8.84
N HIS A 130 -8.87 -6.44 8.61
CA HIS A 130 -9.84 -7.24 7.85
C HIS A 130 -9.36 -7.52 6.42
N ALA A 131 -8.84 -6.51 5.72
CA ALA A 131 -8.30 -6.67 4.37
C ALA A 131 -7.15 -7.69 4.33
N LEU A 132 -6.26 -7.63 5.32
CA LEU A 132 -5.15 -8.59 5.45
C LEU A 132 -5.64 -10.01 5.72
N GLU A 133 -6.66 -10.18 6.58
CA GLU A 133 -7.30 -11.48 6.81
C GLU A 133 -7.91 -12.04 5.53
N ARG A 134 -8.59 -11.20 4.74
CA ARG A 134 -9.21 -11.62 3.47
C ARG A 134 -8.16 -12.03 2.44
N LEU A 135 -7.03 -11.36 2.37
CA LEU A 135 -5.93 -11.79 1.51
C LEU A 135 -5.44 -13.20 1.88
N VAL A 136 -5.24 -13.49 3.16
CA VAL A 136 -4.81 -14.83 3.60
C VAL A 136 -5.87 -15.90 3.31
N GLU A 137 -7.13 -15.55 3.58
CA GLU A 137 -8.27 -16.45 3.40
C GLU A 137 -8.48 -16.84 1.93
N ARG A 138 -8.32 -15.88 1.01
CA ARG A 138 -8.85 -15.97 -0.35
C ARG A 138 -7.79 -16.05 -1.45
N SER A 139 -6.53 -15.70 -1.17
CA SER A 139 -5.45 -15.86 -2.14
C SER A 139 -4.86 -17.27 -2.11
N GLN A 140 -4.08 -17.63 -3.13
CA GLN A 140 -3.34 -18.90 -3.19
C GLN A 140 -1.96 -18.85 -2.51
N ARG A 141 -1.68 -17.83 -1.70
CA ARG A 141 -0.35 -17.66 -1.10
C ARG A 141 0.04 -18.83 -0.18
N PRO A 142 1.33 -19.18 -0.08
CA PRO A 142 1.80 -20.11 0.95
C PRO A 142 1.54 -19.57 2.36
N LEU A 143 1.09 -20.44 3.26
CA LEU A 143 0.77 -20.08 4.67
C LEU A 143 1.97 -20.15 5.61
N ASP A 144 3.04 -20.81 5.18
CA ASP A 144 4.31 -20.96 5.86
C ASP A 144 5.27 -19.78 5.62
N GLN A 145 4.91 -18.85 4.73
CA GLN A 145 5.69 -17.66 4.42
C GLN A 145 5.15 -16.43 5.16
N PRO A 146 6.02 -15.49 5.58
CA PRO A 146 5.59 -14.23 6.17
C PRO A 146 4.64 -13.45 5.25
N LEU A 147 3.57 -12.91 5.83
CA LEU A 147 2.56 -12.15 5.08
C LEU A 147 3.08 -10.78 4.62
N LEU A 148 3.92 -10.12 5.44
CA LEU A 148 4.32 -8.74 5.25
C LEU A 148 5.05 -8.44 3.91
N PRO A 149 6.08 -9.21 3.48
CA PRO A 149 6.74 -8.98 2.18
C PRO A 149 5.80 -9.06 0.98
N ALA A 150 4.73 -9.82 1.11
CA ALA A 150 3.76 -9.92 0.04
C ALA A 150 2.76 -8.75 0.06
N ILE A 151 2.43 -8.19 1.23
CA ILE A 151 1.67 -6.92 1.28
C ILE A 151 2.49 -5.81 0.63
N ASP A 152 3.81 -5.79 0.85
CA ASP A 152 4.68 -4.85 0.15
C ASP A 152 4.57 -4.97 -1.37
N ALA A 153 4.57 -6.20 -1.90
CA ALA A 153 4.41 -6.45 -3.32
C ALA A 153 3.04 -5.98 -3.85
N GLU A 154 1.97 -6.20 -3.09
CA GLU A 154 0.62 -5.71 -3.40
C GLU A 154 0.58 -4.18 -3.49
N VAL A 155 1.21 -3.49 -2.52
CA VAL A 155 1.31 -2.02 -2.53
C VAL A 155 2.03 -1.50 -3.76
N LEU A 156 3.11 -2.15 -4.18
CA LEU A 156 3.83 -1.74 -5.39
C LEU A 156 2.96 -1.85 -6.64
N VAL A 157 2.08 -2.86 -6.71
CA VAL A 157 1.11 -3.02 -7.80
C VAL A 157 0.03 -1.95 -7.70
N LEU A 158 -0.59 -1.77 -6.54
CA LEU A 158 -1.63 -0.76 -6.32
C LEU A 158 -1.16 0.65 -6.66
N LEU A 159 0.02 1.06 -6.18
CA LEU A 159 0.57 2.40 -6.44
C LEU A 159 0.89 2.60 -7.93
N ARG A 160 1.35 1.56 -8.61
CA ARG A 160 1.61 1.59 -10.06
C ARG A 160 0.32 1.71 -10.85
N ASP A 161 -0.71 0.95 -10.45
CA ASP A 161 -2.00 0.95 -11.14
C ASP A 161 -2.75 2.25 -10.87
N TRP A 162 -2.63 2.84 -9.67
CA TRP A 162 -3.07 4.20 -9.37
C TRP A 162 -2.38 5.22 -10.28
N ASP A 163 -1.06 5.17 -10.45
CA ASP A 163 -0.35 6.10 -11.36
C ASP A 163 -0.80 6.01 -12.82
N LYS A 164 -1.32 4.85 -13.22
CA LYS A 164 -1.81 4.58 -14.58
C LYS A 164 -3.30 4.80 -14.73
N ASP A 165 -3.98 5.29 -13.68
CA ASP A 165 -5.42 5.47 -13.64
C ASP A 165 -6.20 4.18 -13.99
N MET A 166 -5.70 3.04 -13.49
CA MET A 166 -6.27 1.71 -13.74
C MET A 166 -7.35 1.33 -12.70
N LEU A 167 -8.03 2.33 -12.17
CA LEU A 167 -9.12 2.13 -11.22
C LEU A 167 -10.30 1.46 -11.93
N ILE A 168 -10.88 0.44 -11.30
CA ILE A 168 -12.14 -0.15 -11.72
C ILE A 168 -13.22 0.35 -10.78
N GLU A 169 -14.26 1.00 -11.30
CA GLU A 169 -15.42 1.44 -10.52
C GLU A 169 -16.64 0.58 -10.86
N ASP A 170 -17.27 -0.04 -9.87
CA ASP A 170 -18.52 -0.81 -10.05
C ASP A 170 -19.46 -0.55 -8.88
N SER A 171 -20.70 -0.15 -9.20
CA SER A 171 -21.76 0.06 -8.19
C SER A 171 -21.40 1.04 -7.06
N GLY A 172 -20.54 2.03 -7.34
CA GLY A 172 -20.06 3.01 -6.36
C GLY A 172 -18.87 2.54 -5.53
N ASP A 173 -18.39 1.31 -5.73
CA ASP A 173 -17.18 0.80 -5.10
C ASP A 173 -15.96 0.97 -6.02
N GLN A 174 -14.79 1.07 -5.40
CA GLN A 174 -13.52 1.30 -6.07
C GLN A 174 -12.58 0.10 -5.90
N TYR A 175 -12.02 -0.36 -7.02
CA TYR A 175 -11.21 -1.57 -7.08
C TYR A 175 -9.92 -1.36 -7.84
N TYR A 176 -8.84 -1.92 -7.29
CA TYR A 176 -7.57 -2.08 -8.01
C TYR A 176 -7.20 -3.55 -8.11
N ARG A 177 -6.42 -3.88 -9.15
CA ARG A 177 -5.91 -5.25 -9.33
C ARG A 177 -4.98 -5.61 -8.20
N ALA A 178 -5.09 -6.85 -7.72
CA ALA A 178 -4.16 -7.41 -6.75
C ALA A 178 -3.06 -8.22 -7.46
N ALA A 179 -1.87 -8.26 -6.88
CA ALA A 179 -0.77 -9.10 -7.34
C ALA A 179 -1.08 -10.61 -7.14
N ALA A 180 -1.82 -10.95 -6.08
CA ALA A 180 -2.13 -12.33 -5.71
C ALA A 180 -3.22 -13.03 -6.55
N GLY A 181 -3.71 -12.40 -7.62
CA GLY A 181 -4.86 -12.88 -8.40
C GLY A 181 -6.18 -12.54 -7.69
N GLY A 182 -6.78 -11.41 -8.06
CA GLY A 182 -7.88 -10.82 -7.32
C GLY A 182 -7.98 -9.31 -7.51
N VAL A 183 -8.85 -8.68 -6.72
CA VAL A 183 -8.91 -7.22 -6.58
C VAL A 183 -8.94 -6.79 -5.13
N TRP A 184 -8.35 -5.63 -4.87
CA TRP A 184 -8.50 -4.89 -3.63
C TRP A 184 -9.67 -3.93 -3.76
N ALA A 185 -10.62 -4.01 -2.84
CA ALA A 185 -11.74 -3.08 -2.76
C ALA A 185 -11.52 -2.08 -1.63
N GLY A 186 -11.82 -0.81 -1.89
CA GLY A 186 -11.57 0.27 -0.96
C GLY A 186 -12.22 1.57 -1.38
N SER A 187 -11.69 2.68 -0.87
CA SER A 187 -12.11 4.04 -1.22
C SER A 187 -10.91 4.98 -1.28
N HIS A 188 -10.97 5.97 -2.16
CA HIS A 188 -10.08 7.14 -2.10
C HIS A 188 -10.62 8.14 -1.08
N ASP A 189 -9.85 8.36 -0.03
CA ASP A 189 -10.14 9.30 1.05
C ASP A 189 -9.03 10.37 1.15
N GLN A 190 -9.14 11.24 2.16
CA GLN A 190 -8.07 12.16 2.55
C GLN A 190 -7.57 11.80 3.96
N MET A 191 -6.26 11.74 4.13
CA MET A 191 -5.61 11.52 5.42
C MET A 191 -4.94 12.81 5.88
N ALA A 192 -5.16 13.21 7.14
CA ALA A 192 -4.45 14.34 7.73
C ALA A 192 -2.93 14.09 7.76
N LEU A 193 -2.15 15.11 7.43
CA LEU A 193 -0.70 15.11 7.63
C LEU A 193 -0.40 15.19 9.13
N GLU A 194 0.54 14.38 9.62
CA GLU A 194 1.01 14.55 11.00
C GLU A 194 1.84 15.84 11.09
N THR A 195 1.62 16.61 12.16
CA THR A 195 2.21 17.95 12.33
C THR A 195 3.70 17.91 12.62
N ASP A 196 4.23 16.78 13.06
CA ASP A 196 5.64 16.56 13.41
C ASP A 196 6.51 16.17 12.20
N TRP A 197 5.92 15.99 11.01
CA TRP A 197 6.66 15.68 9.79
C TRP A 197 7.52 16.85 9.29
N GLY A 198 7.32 18.06 9.83
CA GLY A 198 8.10 19.25 9.48
C GLY A 198 7.85 19.73 8.04
N LEU A 199 6.73 19.31 7.44
CA LEU A 199 6.30 19.73 6.11
C LEU A 199 5.38 20.94 6.22
N THR A 200 5.60 21.93 5.37
CA THR A 200 4.64 23.02 5.14
C THR A 200 3.82 22.66 3.92
N ALA A 201 2.52 22.41 4.11
CA ALA A 201 1.59 22.11 3.03
C ALA A 201 0.49 23.18 2.97
N ALA A 202 0.03 23.51 1.77
CA ALA A 202 -1.10 24.43 1.58
C ALA A 202 -2.39 23.83 2.15
N GLU A 203 -2.55 22.51 1.99
CA GLU A 203 -3.62 21.72 2.59
C GLU A 203 -2.99 20.66 3.50
N PRO A 204 -3.44 20.52 4.76
CA PRO A 204 -2.84 19.60 5.73
C PRO A 204 -3.33 18.16 5.53
N THR A 205 -3.57 17.74 4.29
CA THR A 205 -4.10 16.41 3.94
C THR A 205 -3.34 15.80 2.76
N LEU A 206 -3.38 14.48 2.64
CA LEU A 206 -2.86 13.74 1.52
C LEU A 206 -3.89 12.71 1.00
N PRO A 207 -3.89 12.41 -0.31
CA PRO A 207 -4.77 11.40 -0.87
C PRO A 207 -4.36 10.00 -0.41
N ILE A 208 -5.33 9.22 0.05
CA ILE A 208 -5.12 7.84 0.51
C ILE A 208 -6.11 6.89 -0.15
N PHE A 209 -5.65 5.73 -0.59
CA PHE A 209 -6.54 4.61 -0.91
C PHE A 209 -6.66 3.68 0.30
N SER A 210 -7.84 3.65 0.90
CA SER A 210 -8.14 2.85 2.09
C SER A 210 -8.67 1.48 1.68
N VAL A 211 -7.81 0.46 1.70
CA VAL A 211 -8.17 -0.90 1.37
C VAL A 211 -9.03 -1.49 2.49
N ARG A 212 -10.25 -1.89 2.16
CA ARG A 212 -11.23 -2.44 3.10
C ARG A 212 -11.35 -3.95 3.02
N THR A 213 -11.16 -4.52 1.84
CA THR A 213 -11.27 -5.98 1.65
C THR A 213 -10.53 -6.45 0.39
N PHE A 214 -10.36 -7.76 0.28
CA PHE A 214 -9.81 -8.45 -0.88
C PHE A 214 -10.87 -9.39 -1.43
N LEU A 215 -11.10 -9.35 -2.74
CA LEU A 215 -11.96 -10.30 -3.45
C LEU A 215 -11.10 -11.20 -4.33
N SER A 216 -11.22 -12.51 -4.12
CA SER A 216 -10.67 -13.47 -5.07
C SER A 216 -11.47 -13.46 -6.37
N GLU A 217 -10.87 -14.03 -7.40
CA GLU A 217 -11.48 -14.30 -8.70
C GLU A 217 -12.92 -14.85 -8.61
N ALA A 218 -13.13 -15.87 -7.77
CA ALA A 218 -14.41 -16.54 -7.59
C ALA A 218 -15.48 -15.69 -6.88
N GLU A 219 -15.09 -14.59 -6.24
CA GLU A 219 -15.99 -13.70 -5.49
C GLU A 219 -16.29 -12.40 -6.23
N MET A 220 -15.62 -12.16 -7.35
CA MET A 220 -15.91 -11.01 -8.20
C MET A 220 -17.26 -11.20 -8.89
N ARG A 221 -17.99 -10.09 -9.02
CA ARG A 221 -19.15 -10.05 -9.93
C ARG A 221 -18.66 -10.25 -11.37
N PRO A 222 -19.49 -10.79 -12.27
CA PRO A 222 -19.12 -10.94 -13.68
C PRO A 222 -18.63 -9.64 -14.33
N THR A 223 -19.24 -8.49 -14.02
CA THR A 223 -18.82 -7.18 -14.54
C THR A 223 -17.41 -6.82 -14.10
N LEU A 224 -17.13 -6.94 -12.80
CA LEU A 224 -15.82 -6.73 -12.21
C LEU A 224 -14.77 -7.69 -12.78
N TRP A 225 -15.12 -8.98 -12.90
CA TRP A 225 -14.28 -10.02 -13.48
C TRP A 225 -13.89 -9.73 -14.94
N LEU A 226 -14.86 -9.35 -15.77
CA LEU A 226 -14.63 -9.03 -17.18
C LEU A 226 -13.74 -7.79 -17.35
N ARG A 227 -13.98 -6.74 -16.55
CA ARG A 227 -13.12 -5.53 -16.54
C ARG A 227 -11.72 -5.81 -16.03
N TRP A 228 -11.59 -6.69 -15.04
CA TRP A 228 -10.30 -7.12 -14.53
C TRP A 228 -9.46 -7.87 -15.59
N ASN A 229 -10.12 -8.62 -16.48
CA ASN A 229 -9.47 -9.35 -17.59
C ASN A 229 -9.31 -8.53 -18.88
N ASP A 230 -9.60 -7.23 -18.85
CA ASP A 230 -9.59 -6.36 -20.05
C ASP A 230 -10.42 -6.94 -21.21
N ASP A 231 -11.57 -7.56 -20.91
CA ASP A 231 -12.42 -8.17 -21.95
C ASP A 231 -12.96 -7.08 -22.89
N PRO A 232 -12.68 -7.15 -24.21
CA PRO A 232 -13.05 -6.12 -25.17
C PRO A 232 -14.56 -5.92 -25.35
N THR A 233 -15.38 -6.85 -24.86
CA THR A 233 -16.85 -6.74 -24.85
C THR A 233 -17.37 -5.91 -23.68
N CYS A 234 -16.56 -5.70 -22.64
CA CYS A 234 -16.88 -4.80 -21.53
C CYS A 234 -16.37 -3.39 -21.86
N ARG A 235 -17.23 -2.56 -22.48
CA ARG A 235 -16.92 -1.14 -22.74
C ARG A 235 -17.59 -0.26 -21.69
N VAL A 236 -16.83 0.72 -21.19
CA VAL A 236 -17.39 1.87 -20.47
C VAL A 236 -18.10 2.74 -21.51
N MET A 237 -19.39 3.01 -21.29
CA MET A 237 -20.10 4.10 -21.98
C MET A 237 -20.08 5.34 -21.11
#